data_AF-A0A7R9B1G2-F1
#
_entry.id   AF-A0A7R9B1G2-F1
#
_cell.length_a   1.000
_cell.length_b   1.000
_cell.length_c   1.000
_cell.angle_alpha   90.00
_cell.angle_beta   90.00
_cell.angle_gamma   90.00
#
_symmetry.space_group_name_H-M   'P 1'
#
loop_
_entity.id
_entity.type
_entity.pdbx_description
1 polymer ?
#
loop_
_entity_poly.entity_id
_entity_poly.type
_entity_poly.pdbx_seq_one_letter_code
_entity_poly.pdbx_strand_id
1 'polypeptide(L)'
;MKKGIPGVQDIELENKMPCERVLLSSWEQRHCCTLPEDLKQFYFTSDGYRLIWNYEYAGEVLPIGNMRINSISELRRLAGLKSSGDADCPNLLDIEICNQSSSSKMPRPNFGVKCKIFELDPCQGIGKVCLVYLDKCENESDLRREDPKIWLLDRCFEWHFLANDFLQYFRTMLVHMGLPQWQFRFTPMGLTPWAEVSSNSSLKI
;
A
#
# COMPACT_ATOMS: atom_id res chain seq x y z
N MET A 1 -31.14 -15.61 -5.93
CA MET A 1 -31.23 -14.28 -5.28
C MET A 1 -30.20 -14.25 -4.16
N LYS A 2 -29.10 -13.49 -4.32
CA LYS A 2 -28.09 -13.36 -3.25
C LYS A 2 -28.72 -12.55 -2.11
N LYS A 3 -28.96 -13.16 -0.96
CA LYS A 3 -29.25 -12.40 0.27
C LYS A 3 -28.00 -11.57 0.56
N GLY A 4 -28.11 -10.26 0.46
CA GLY A 4 -27.06 -9.35 0.91
C GLY A 4 -26.82 -9.54 2.41
N ILE A 5 -25.61 -9.21 2.87
CA ILE A 5 -25.26 -9.25 4.29
C ILE A 5 -26.14 -8.20 5.01
N PRO A 6 -26.93 -8.59 6.03
CA PRO A 6 -27.80 -7.65 6.72
C PRO A 6 -26.99 -6.50 7.36
N GLY A 7 -27.42 -5.27 7.09
CA GLY A 7 -26.74 -4.04 7.54
C GLY A 7 -25.70 -3.50 6.57
N VAL A 8 -25.21 -4.27 5.59
CA VAL A 8 -24.29 -3.73 4.57
C VAL A 8 -25.07 -2.94 3.53
N GLN A 9 -24.67 -1.69 3.30
CA GLN A 9 -25.28 -0.79 2.33
C GLN A 9 -24.25 0.13 1.66
N ASP A 10 -24.68 0.90 0.65
CA ASP A 10 -23.85 1.81 -0.15
C ASP A 10 -22.55 1.17 -0.67
N ILE A 11 -22.67 0.00 -1.29
CA ILE A 11 -21.52 -0.66 -1.91
C ILE A 11 -21.17 0.09 -3.19
N GLU A 12 -20.08 0.87 -3.15
CA GLU A 12 -19.51 1.54 -4.30
C GLU A 12 -18.30 0.76 -4.80
N LEU A 13 -18.49 -0.01 -5.89
CA LEU A 13 -17.39 -0.60 -6.63
C LEU A 13 -17.10 0.26 -7.86
N GLU A 14 -15.91 0.84 -7.91
CA GLU A 14 -15.46 1.58 -9.08
C GLU A 14 -14.91 0.60 -10.13
N ASN A 15 -15.67 0.43 -11.23
CA ASN A 15 -15.21 -0.34 -12.38
C ASN A 15 -14.17 0.45 -13.16
N LYS A 16 -12.89 0.17 -12.95
CA LYS A 16 -11.78 0.74 -13.71
C LYS A 16 -11.55 -0.06 -14.99
N MET A 17 -11.23 0.63 -16.08
CA MET A 17 -10.83 -0.03 -17.33
C MET A 17 -9.41 -0.63 -17.19
N PRO A 18 -9.08 -1.68 -17.97
CA PRO A 18 -7.70 -2.14 -18.11
C PRO A 18 -6.72 -1.03 -18.47
N CYS A 19 -5.52 -1.09 -17.88
CA CYS A 19 -4.43 -0.21 -18.23
C CYS A 19 -3.80 -0.59 -19.58
N GLU A 20 -3.49 0.41 -20.41
CA GLU A 20 -2.80 0.17 -21.68
C GLU A 20 -1.32 -0.20 -21.47
N ARG A 21 -0.82 -1.14 -22.28
CA ARG A 21 0.60 -1.57 -22.26
C ARG A 21 1.58 -0.41 -22.40
N VAL A 22 1.24 0.59 -23.21
CA VAL A 22 2.07 1.78 -23.44
C VAL A 22 2.20 2.62 -22.18
N LEU A 23 1.14 2.77 -21.38
CA LEU A 23 1.17 3.52 -20.13
C LEU A 23 2.06 2.85 -19.10
N LEU A 24 1.93 1.53 -18.92
CA LEU A 24 2.81 0.75 -18.04
C LEU A 24 4.27 0.85 -18.49
N SER A 25 4.55 0.68 -19.79
CA SER A 25 5.90 0.78 -20.34
C SER A 25 6.50 2.18 -20.13
N SER A 26 5.69 3.22 -20.32
CA SER A 26 6.10 4.61 -20.10
C SER A 26 6.38 4.89 -18.63
N TRP A 27 5.57 4.33 -17.72
CA TRP A 27 5.78 4.42 -16.28
C TRP A 27 7.09 3.74 -15.86
N GLU A 28 7.34 2.51 -16.35
CA GLU A 28 8.55 1.75 -16.05
C GLU A 28 9.81 2.46 -16.58
N GLN A 29 9.75 3.01 -17.79
CA GLN A 29 10.83 3.83 -18.36
C GLN A 29 11.09 5.09 -17.51
N ARG A 30 10.03 5.84 -17.17
CA ARG A 30 10.12 7.06 -16.35
C ARG A 30 10.74 6.81 -14.98
N HIS A 31 10.44 5.67 -14.36
CA HIS A 31 10.92 5.33 -13.02
C HIS A 31 12.17 4.42 -13.01
N CYS A 32 12.64 4.03 -14.20
CA CYS A 32 13.78 3.14 -14.43
C CYS A 32 13.67 1.81 -13.67
N CYS A 33 12.46 1.29 -13.49
CA CYS A 33 12.18 0.02 -12.81
C CYS A 33 11.02 -0.70 -13.48
N THR A 34 11.01 -2.01 -13.38
CA THR A 34 9.93 -2.86 -13.87
C THR A 34 8.99 -3.20 -12.73
N LEU A 35 7.68 -3.12 -12.96
CA LEU A 35 6.69 -3.61 -12.01
C LEU A 35 6.80 -5.13 -11.84
N PRO A 36 6.39 -5.67 -10.68
CA PRO A 36 6.14 -7.10 -10.53
C PRO A 36 5.16 -7.62 -11.56
N GLU A 37 5.34 -8.87 -11.99
CA GLU A 37 4.50 -9.48 -12.99
C GLU A 37 3.04 -9.58 -12.53
N ASP A 38 2.81 -9.90 -11.26
CA ASP A 38 1.48 -10.03 -10.68
C ASP A 38 0.74 -8.68 -10.59
N LEU A 39 1.44 -7.60 -10.24
CA LEU A 39 0.91 -6.24 -10.27
C LEU A 39 0.64 -5.74 -11.70
N LYS A 40 1.51 -6.09 -12.67
CA LYS A 40 1.25 -5.80 -14.10
C LYS A 40 -0.03 -6.48 -14.59
N GLN A 41 -0.19 -7.77 -14.28
CA GLN A 41 -1.38 -8.53 -14.65
C GLN A 41 -2.65 -7.95 -14.04
N PHE A 42 -2.56 -7.48 -12.78
CA PHE A 42 -3.64 -6.74 -12.15
C PHE A 42 -3.98 -5.46 -12.94
N TYR A 43 -3.00 -4.65 -13.31
CA TYR A 43 -3.24 -3.43 -14.09
C TYR A 43 -3.80 -3.72 -15.50
N PHE A 44 -3.43 -4.83 -16.13
CA PHE A 44 -4.07 -5.29 -17.38
C PHE A 44 -5.52 -5.76 -17.20
N THR A 45 -5.94 -5.99 -15.97
CA THR A 45 -7.33 -6.34 -15.65
C THR A 45 -8.12 -5.10 -15.21
N SER A 46 -7.50 -4.21 -14.44
CA SER A 46 -8.13 -3.03 -13.82
C SER A 46 -7.07 -1.97 -13.48
N ASP A 47 -7.18 -0.75 -14.03
CA ASP A 47 -6.27 0.36 -13.73
C ASP A 47 -6.56 1.00 -12.36
N GLY A 48 -6.14 0.30 -11.31
CA GLY A 48 -6.48 0.61 -9.92
C GLY A 48 -7.74 -0.13 -9.47
N TYR A 49 -8.10 0.05 -8.22
CA TYR A 49 -9.26 -0.58 -7.59
C TYR A 49 -9.79 0.30 -6.46
N ARG A 50 -11.10 0.45 -6.38
CA ARG A 50 -11.75 1.11 -5.25
C ARG A 50 -13.06 0.41 -4.94
N LEU A 51 -13.17 -0.10 -3.72
CA LEU A 51 -14.40 -0.65 -3.16
C LEU A 51 -14.65 0.02 -1.81
N ILE A 52 -15.78 0.71 -1.69
CA ILE A 52 -16.26 1.28 -0.45
C ILE A 52 -17.57 0.62 -0.08
N TRP A 53 -17.78 0.34 1.20
CA TRP A 53 -19.07 -0.15 1.69
C TRP A 53 -19.33 0.39 3.10
N ASN A 54 -20.60 0.65 3.36
CA ASN A 54 -21.08 1.19 4.62
C ASN A 54 -21.84 0.11 5.40
N TYR A 55 -21.95 0.32 6.71
CA TYR A 55 -22.74 -0.53 7.60
C TYR A 55 -23.79 0.30 8.34
N GLU A 56 -25.05 -0.09 8.25
CA GLU A 56 -26.11 0.42 9.09
C GLU A 56 -26.09 -0.23 10.46
N TYR A 57 -26.04 0.58 11.51
CA TYR A 57 -26.28 0.12 12.86
C TYR A 57 -27.15 1.13 13.61
N ALA A 58 -28.30 0.67 14.09
CA ALA A 58 -29.25 1.49 14.85
C ALA A 58 -29.69 2.79 14.16
N GLY A 59 -29.81 2.78 12.83
CA GLY A 59 -30.20 3.95 12.01
C GLY A 59 -29.06 4.89 11.64
N GLU A 60 -27.83 4.63 12.09
CA GLU A 60 -26.62 5.36 11.69
C GLU A 60 -25.87 4.59 10.58
N VAL A 61 -25.36 5.33 9.59
CA VAL A 61 -24.57 4.76 8.48
C VAL A 61 -23.08 5.00 8.75
N LEU A 62 -22.34 3.91 8.97
CA LEU A 62 -20.91 3.96 9.28
C LEU A 62 -20.08 3.57 8.04
N PRO A 63 -19.10 4.38 7.61
CA PRO A 63 -18.16 4.00 6.56
C PRO A 63 -17.16 3.00 7.12
N ILE A 64 -17.39 1.71 6.85
CA ILE A 64 -16.61 0.61 7.44
C ILE A 64 -15.57 0.09 6.46
N GLY A 65 -15.94 -0.16 5.22
CA GLY A 65 -15.03 -0.76 4.24
C GLY A 65 -14.44 0.26 3.29
N ASN A 66 -13.11 0.24 3.14
CA ASN A 66 -12.42 0.93 2.06
C ASN A 66 -11.22 0.10 1.61
N MET A 67 -11.33 -0.47 0.41
CA MET A 67 -10.22 -1.07 -0.30
C MET A 67 -9.80 -0.15 -1.43
N ARG A 68 -8.52 0.18 -1.50
CA ARG A 68 -7.99 1.04 -2.55
C ARG A 68 -6.66 0.51 -3.07
N ILE A 69 -6.51 0.52 -4.38
CA ILE A 69 -5.25 0.41 -5.11
C ILE A 69 -5.23 1.56 -6.13
N ASN A 70 -4.22 2.39 -6.08
CA ASN A 70 -4.04 3.51 -6.99
C ASN A 70 -3.87 3.02 -8.44
N SER A 71 -4.34 3.82 -9.40
CA SER A 71 -4.05 3.60 -10.82
C SER A 71 -2.56 3.79 -11.12
N ILE A 72 -2.12 3.38 -12.31
CA ILE A 72 -0.75 3.60 -12.74
C ILE A 72 -0.34 5.08 -12.76
N SER A 73 -1.29 5.97 -13.05
CA SER A 73 -1.09 7.41 -13.07
C SER A 73 -1.00 8.03 -11.67
N GLU A 74 -1.62 7.40 -10.68
CA GLU A 74 -1.63 7.82 -9.26
C GLU A 74 -0.50 7.19 -8.44
N LEU A 75 0.26 6.24 -8.99
CA LEU A 75 1.41 5.58 -8.36
C LEU A 75 2.57 6.57 -8.11
N ARG A 76 2.48 7.31 -7.00
CA ARG A 76 3.43 8.35 -6.63
C ARG A 76 4.73 7.74 -6.09
N ARG A 77 5.87 8.21 -6.60
CA ARG A 77 7.19 7.89 -6.05
C ARG A 77 7.45 8.67 -4.75
N LEU A 78 7.80 7.98 -3.67
CA LEU A 78 8.08 8.57 -2.35
C LEU A 78 9.58 8.75 -2.07
N ALA A 79 10.44 7.98 -2.73
CA ALA A 79 11.89 7.97 -2.49
C ALA A 79 12.70 7.88 -3.79
N GLY A 80 13.95 8.33 -3.74
CA GLY A 80 14.94 8.10 -4.81
C GLY A 80 14.89 9.06 -6.01
N LEU A 81 14.16 10.17 -5.92
CA LEU A 81 14.29 11.28 -6.87
C LEU A 81 14.46 12.56 -6.07
N LYS A 82 15.59 13.26 -6.23
CA LYS A 82 15.70 14.65 -5.76
C LYS A 82 14.63 15.42 -6.53
N SER A 83 13.66 15.99 -5.82
CA SER A 83 12.68 16.89 -6.44
C SER A 83 13.48 17.95 -7.21
N SER A 84 13.22 18.10 -8.50
CA SER A 84 13.94 19.02 -9.38
C SER A 84 13.67 20.50 -9.08
N GLY A 85 13.15 20.83 -7.90
CA GLY A 85 12.61 22.14 -7.55
C GLY A 85 13.41 22.93 -6.51
N ASP A 86 14.12 22.29 -5.59
CA ASP A 86 14.97 23.03 -4.64
C ASP A 86 15.92 22.10 -3.90
N ALA A 87 17.22 22.42 -3.91
CA ALA A 87 18.23 21.67 -3.17
C ALA A 87 18.12 21.90 -1.65
N ASP A 88 17.47 23.00 -1.25
CA ASP A 88 17.36 23.46 0.15
C ASP A 88 16.05 23.05 0.83
N CYS A 89 15.15 22.34 0.12
CA CYS A 89 13.90 21.86 0.71
C CYS A 89 14.12 20.52 1.45
N PRO A 90 13.75 20.42 2.74
CA PRO A 90 13.83 19.17 3.47
C PRO A 90 12.89 18.11 2.85
N ASN A 91 13.34 16.87 2.83
CA ASN A 91 12.63 15.72 2.26
C ASN A 91 12.62 14.53 3.25
N LEU A 92 11.99 13.41 2.86
CA LEU A 92 11.84 12.25 3.74
C LEU A 92 13.18 11.62 4.18
N LEU A 93 14.25 11.77 3.38
CA LEU A 93 15.60 11.38 3.78
C LEU A 93 16.09 12.16 5.00
N ASP A 94 15.81 13.46 5.05
CA ASP A 94 16.31 14.32 6.13
C ASP A 94 15.65 13.95 7.47
N ILE A 95 14.36 13.60 7.42
CA ILE A 95 13.60 13.07 8.58
C ILE A 95 14.21 11.74 9.03
N GLU A 96 14.48 10.82 8.11
CA GLU A 96 15.06 9.51 8.42
C GLU A 96 16.45 9.61 9.05
N ILE A 97 17.31 10.50 8.54
CA ILE A 97 18.65 10.76 9.11
C ILE A 97 18.54 11.25 10.56
N CYS A 98 17.56 12.10 10.87
CA CYS A 98 17.34 12.58 12.23
C CYS A 98 16.84 11.49 13.19
N ASN A 99 16.18 10.45 12.67
CA ASN A 99 15.49 9.41 13.45
C ASN A 99 16.33 8.14 13.66
N GLN A 100 17.63 8.14 13.36
CA GLN A 100 18.49 6.96 13.45
C GLN A 100 18.73 6.48 14.91
N SER A 101 17.77 5.76 15.47
CA SER A 101 17.95 4.90 16.64
C SER A 101 18.23 3.45 16.19
N SER A 102 19.52 3.15 16.00
CA SER A 102 20.19 1.83 16.09
C SER A 102 19.41 0.50 15.88
N SER A 103 19.99 -0.33 14.99
CA SER A 103 20.21 -1.78 15.16
C SER A 103 19.12 -2.83 14.83
N SER A 104 18.46 -2.75 13.67
CA SER A 104 17.76 -3.93 13.13
C SER A 104 18.64 -4.72 12.15
N LYS A 105 18.79 -6.03 12.36
CA LYS A 105 19.56 -6.95 11.50
C LYS A 105 18.92 -7.19 10.11
N MET A 106 17.67 -6.77 9.90
CA MET A 106 17.00 -6.90 8.60
C MET A 106 17.16 -5.62 7.76
N PRO A 107 17.35 -5.75 6.44
CA PRO A 107 17.27 -4.61 5.53
C PRO A 107 15.83 -4.08 5.56
N ARG A 108 15.66 -2.91 6.15
CA ARG A 108 14.39 -2.16 6.12
C ARG A 108 14.40 -1.21 4.91
N PRO A 109 13.23 -0.89 4.34
CA PRO A 109 13.14 0.20 3.39
C PRO A 109 13.71 1.49 4.00
N ASN A 110 14.39 2.28 3.17
CA ASN A 110 14.83 3.63 3.52
C ASN A 110 14.47 4.57 2.37
N PHE A 111 14.48 5.87 2.61
CA PHE A 111 14.21 6.88 1.59
C PHE A 111 15.42 7.14 0.69
N GLY A 112 16.50 6.36 0.85
CA GLY A 112 17.77 6.41 0.13
C GLY A 112 17.62 6.57 -1.38
N VAL A 113 18.62 7.19 -2.01
CA VAL A 113 18.63 7.43 -3.47
C VAL A 113 18.55 6.14 -4.29
N LYS A 114 19.00 5.02 -3.72
CA LYS A 114 18.98 3.69 -4.35
C LYS A 114 17.65 2.96 -4.17
N CYS A 115 16.87 3.32 -3.15
CA CYS A 115 15.53 2.75 -2.92
C CYS A 115 14.49 3.37 -3.87
N LYS A 116 13.59 2.52 -4.37
CA LYS A 116 12.43 2.96 -5.14
C LYS A 116 11.18 2.56 -4.38
N ILE A 117 10.38 3.55 -4.03
CA ILE A 117 9.20 3.39 -3.20
C ILE A 117 8.04 4.04 -3.93
N PHE A 118 6.98 3.28 -4.16
CA PHE A 118 5.78 3.75 -4.85
C PHE A 118 4.53 3.53 -4.01
N GLU A 119 3.73 4.56 -3.84
CA GLU A 119 2.50 4.54 -3.04
C GLU A 119 1.37 3.83 -3.81
N LEU A 120 0.95 2.67 -3.28
CA LEU A 120 -0.18 1.89 -3.79
C LEU A 120 -1.51 2.33 -3.19
N ASP A 121 -1.52 2.71 -1.91
CA ASP A 121 -2.72 3.17 -1.23
C ASP A 121 -2.33 4.23 -0.17
N PRO A 122 -2.91 5.44 -0.21
CA PRO A 122 -2.72 6.44 0.84
C PRO A 122 -3.43 6.10 2.16
N CYS A 123 -4.14 4.96 2.24
CA CYS A 123 -4.83 4.44 3.40
C CYS A 123 -5.60 5.52 4.17
N GLN A 124 -6.32 6.41 3.48
CA GLN A 124 -7.05 7.53 4.11
C GLN A 124 -6.21 8.44 5.05
N GLY A 125 -4.90 8.51 4.85
CA GLY A 125 -4.00 9.38 5.61
C GLY A 125 -3.51 8.83 6.96
N ILE A 126 -3.91 7.62 7.37
CA ILE A 126 -3.38 6.97 8.58
C ILE A 126 -2.04 6.27 8.36
N GLY A 127 -1.61 6.13 7.11
CA GLY A 127 -0.36 5.49 6.70
C GLY A 127 -0.33 5.41 5.17
N LYS A 128 0.61 4.65 4.62
CA LYS A 128 0.74 4.42 3.17
C LYS A 128 1.17 3.01 2.90
N VAL A 129 0.42 2.27 2.09
CA VAL A 129 0.90 1.01 1.54
C VAL A 129 1.76 1.29 0.32
N CYS A 130 2.96 0.73 0.32
CA CYS A 130 4.00 1.02 -0.65
C CYS A 130 4.53 -0.26 -1.29
N LEU A 131 4.77 -0.20 -2.60
CA LEU A 131 5.63 -1.13 -3.32
C LEU A 131 7.08 -0.68 -3.17
N VAL A 132 7.93 -1.53 -2.58
CA VAL A 132 9.31 -1.19 -2.22
C VAL A 132 10.30 -2.07 -2.94
N TYR A 133 11.19 -1.43 -3.70
CA TYR A 133 12.41 -2.04 -4.23
C TYR A 133 13.54 -1.75 -3.25
N LEU A 134 13.96 -2.79 -2.52
CA LEU A 134 15.09 -2.71 -1.61
C LEU A 134 16.40 -2.68 -2.41
N ASP A 135 17.34 -1.88 -1.94
CA ASP A 135 18.69 -1.87 -2.49
C ASP A 135 19.52 -3.02 -1.92
N LYS A 136 20.34 -3.65 -2.75
CA LYS A 136 21.27 -4.68 -2.29
C LYS A 136 22.51 -4.00 -1.71
N CYS A 137 23.02 -4.51 -0.59
CA CYS A 137 24.40 -4.23 -0.21
C CYS A 137 25.33 -4.79 -1.31
N GLU A 138 26.35 -4.02 -1.68
CA GLU A 138 27.25 -4.27 -2.82
C GLU A 138 28.04 -5.61 -2.77
N ASN A 139 27.87 -6.40 -1.71
CA ASN A 139 28.59 -7.64 -1.45
C ASN A 139 27.88 -8.92 -1.95
N GLU A 140 26.65 -8.84 -2.45
CA GLU A 140 25.89 -10.00 -2.93
C GLU A 140 26.03 -10.15 -4.45
N SER A 141 26.80 -11.15 -4.88
CA SER A 141 27.16 -11.48 -6.28
C SER A 141 25.98 -11.93 -7.17
N ASP A 142 24.75 -11.91 -6.66
CA ASP A 142 23.57 -12.33 -7.39
C ASP A 142 23.06 -11.22 -8.31
N LEU A 143 23.27 -11.41 -9.62
CA LEU A 143 22.79 -10.58 -10.74
C LEU A 143 21.26 -10.44 -10.82
N ARG A 144 20.50 -11.15 -9.97
CA ARG A 144 19.04 -11.07 -9.91
C ARG A 144 18.62 -9.99 -8.92
N ARG A 145 17.96 -8.93 -9.41
CA ARG A 145 17.23 -7.99 -8.54
C ARG A 145 16.23 -8.78 -7.70
N GLU A 146 16.17 -8.52 -6.39
CA GLU A 146 15.08 -9.04 -5.57
C GLU A 146 13.75 -8.47 -6.07
N ASP A 147 12.70 -9.29 -6.05
CA ASP A 147 11.36 -8.82 -6.32
C ASP A 147 10.93 -7.79 -5.25
N PRO A 148 10.28 -6.69 -5.64
CA PRO A 148 9.85 -5.69 -4.69
C PRO A 148 8.74 -6.23 -3.80
N LYS A 149 8.74 -5.78 -2.55
CA LYS A 149 7.85 -6.25 -1.49
C LYS A 149 6.83 -5.16 -1.12
N ILE A 150 5.76 -5.55 -0.44
CA ILE A 150 4.72 -4.63 0.02
C ILE A 150 4.93 -4.28 1.49
N TRP A 151 5.02 -2.98 1.78
CA TRP A 151 5.25 -2.44 3.12
C TRP A 151 4.23 -1.36 3.46
N LEU A 152 3.90 -1.24 4.75
CA LEU A 152 3.18 -0.11 5.31
C LEU A 152 4.21 0.89 5.86
N LEU A 153 4.08 2.15 5.46
CA LEU A 153 4.70 3.29 6.11
C LEU A 153 3.67 3.96 7.01
N ASP A 154 3.91 4.00 8.32
CA ASP A 154 2.99 4.65 9.26
C ASP A 154 3.24 6.17 9.38
N ARG A 155 2.46 6.85 10.23
CA ARG A 155 2.60 8.31 10.47
C ARG A 155 3.85 8.69 11.27
N CYS A 156 4.50 7.73 11.90
CA CYS A 156 5.77 7.91 12.59
C CYS A 156 6.97 7.67 11.65
N PHE A 157 6.70 7.41 10.36
CA PHE A 157 7.69 7.03 9.35
C PHE A 157 8.38 5.69 9.62
N GLU A 158 7.73 4.79 10.36
CA GLU A 158 8.20 3.43 10.56
C GLU A 158 7.69 2.49 9.46
N TRP A 159 8.56 1.56 9.07
CA TRP A 159 8.28 0.56 8.04
C TRP A 159 7.83 -0.76 8.64
N HIS A 160 6.67 -1.23 8.21
CA HIS A 160 6.09 -2.52 8.63
C HIS A 160 5.86 -3.41 7.42
N PHE A 161 6.33 -4.65 7.48
CA PHE A 161 6.19 -5.58 6.37
C PHE A 161 4.74 -6.08 6.27
N LEU A 162 4.18 -6.11 5.05
CA LEU A 162 2.82 -6.62 4.82
C LEU A 162 2.81 -7.91 3.99
N ALA A 163 3.55 -7.96 2.87
CA ALA A 163 3.52 -9.10 1.97
C ALA A 163 4.76 -9.20 1.08
N ASN A 164 5.05 -10.41 0.60
CA ASN A 164 6.16 -10.66 -0.33
C ASN A 164 5.86 -10.17 -1.75
N ASP A 165 4.60 -10.22 -2.17
CA ASP A 165 4.14 -9.85 -3.50
C ASP A 165 2.79 -9.12 -3.44
N PHE A 166 2.34 -8.59 -4.59
CA PHE A 166 1.11 -7.82 -4.66
C PHE A 166 -0.12 -8.71 -4.47
N LEU A 167 -0.15 -9.91 -5.03
CA LEU A 167 -1.30 -10.82 -4.91
C LEU A 167 -1.54 -11.26 -3.47
N GLN A 168 -0.49 -11.53 -2.70
CA GLN A 168 -0.57 -11.83 -1.28
C GLN A 168 -1.14 -10.64 -0.50
N TYR A 169 -0.68 -9.43 -0.79
CA TYR A 169 -1.25 -8.22 -0.20
C TYR A 169 -2.73 -8.04 -0.57
N PHE A 170 -3.08 -8.16 -1.86
CA PHE A 170 -4.44 -7.99 -2.35
C PHE A 170 -5.40 -9.01 -1.74
N ARG A 171 -4.99 -10.28 -1.62
CA ARG A 171 -5.77 -11.31 -0.92
C ARG A 171 -5.97 -10.97 0.56
N THR A 172 -4.93 -10.49 1.23
CA THR A 172 -5.03 -10.07 2.63
C THR A 172 -6.02 -8.90 2.80
N MET A 173 -6.00 -7.93 1.88
CA MET A 173 -6.97 -6.84 1.83
C MET A 173 -8.41 -7.35 1.68
N LEU A 174 -8.63 -8.33 0.79
CA LEU A 174 -9.94 -8.98 0.61
C LEU A 174 -10.39 -9.74 1.86
N VAL A 175 -9.49 -10.50 2.51
CA VAL A 175 -9.78 -11.24 3.75
C VAL A 175 -10.23 -10.28 4.86
N HIS A 176 -9.62 -9.10 4.95
CA HIS A 176 -10.00 -8.07 5.91
C HIS A 176 -11.14 -7.17 5.44
N MET A 177 -11.75 -7.43 4.28
CA MET A 177 -12.90 -6.69 3.74
C MET A 177 -12.66 -5.17 3.64
N GLY A 178 -11.41 -4.70 3.63
CA GLY A 178 -11.07 -3.28 3.66
C GLY A 178 -11.47 -2.57 4.96
N LEU A 179 -11.63 -3.30 6.08
CA LEU A 179 -11.99 -2.73 7.38
C LEU A 179 -11.01 -1.61 7.80
N PRO A 180 -11.43 -0.62 8.58
CA PRO A 180 -10.56 0.51 8.90
C PRO A 180 -9.32 0.01 9.64
N GLN A 181 -8.15 0.50 9.26
CA GLN A 181 -6.86 0.19 9.90
C GLN A 181 -6.46 -1.29 9.89
N TRP A 182 -7.05 -2.15 9.05
CA TRP A 182 -6.72 -3.57 9.03
C TRP A 182 -5.21 -3.86 8.87
N GLN A 183 -4.49 -2.99 8.16
CA GLN A 183 -3.04 -3.07 7.95
C GLN A 183 -2.25 -2.96 9.26
N PHE A 184 -2.78 -2.22 10.25
CA PHE A 184 -2.13 -2.04 11.55
C PHE A 184 -2.12 -3.32 12.40
N ARG A 185 -2.90 -4.34 12.03
CA ARG A 185 -2.83 -5.69 12.62
C ARG A 185 -1.45 -6.32 12.51
N PHE A 186 -0.65 -5.91 11.53
CA PHE A 186 0.71 -6.38 11.30
C PHE A 186 1.78 -5.50 11.95
N THR A 187 1.37 -4.52 12.74
CA THR A 187 2.27 -3.56 13.41
C THR A 187 2.22 -3.78 14.93
N PRO A 188 3.26 -3.36 15.67
CA PRO A 188 3.24 -3.39 17.14
C PRO A 188 2.11 -2.57 17.78
N MET A 189 1.55 -1.59 17.03
CA MET A 189 0.45 -0.74 17.53
C MET A 189 -0.87 -1.50 17.62
N GLY A 190 -1.06 -2.55 16.81
CA GLY A 190 -2.31 -3.28 16.72
C GLY A 190 -3.47 -2.45 16.15
N LEU A 191 -4.68 -3.00 16.24
CA LEU A 191 -5.90 -2.30 15.82
C LEU A 191 -6.36 -1.34 16.93
N THR A 192 -6.97 -0.22 16.55
CA THR A 192 -7.66 0.62 17.55
C THR A 192 -8.88 -0.13 18.12
N PRO A 193 -9.32 0.18 19.35
CA PRO A 193 -10.49 -0.48 19.95
C PRO A 193 -11.74 -0.46 19.07
N TRP A 194 -11.97 0.64 18.35
CA TRP A 194 -13.07 0.74 17.38
C TRP A 194 -12.91 -0.25 16.22
N ALA A 195 -11.72 -0.32 15.61
CA ALA A 195 -11.44 -1.25 14.51
C ALA A 195 -11.51 -2.73 14.95
N GLU A 196 -11.14 -3.04 16.19
CA GLU A 196 -11.31 -4.38 16.78
C GLU A 196 -12.77 -4.76 16.91
N VAL A 197 -13.62 -3.85 17.40
CA VAL A 197 -15.06 -4.08 17.52
C VAL A 197 -15.67 -4.28 16.14
N SER A 198 -15.32 -3.47 15.13
CA SER A 198 -15.79 -3.67 13.75
C SER A 198 -15.34 -5.01 13.19
N SER A 199 -14.07 -5.41 13.40
CA SER A 199 -13.53 -6.69 12.94
C SER A 199 -14.22 -7.90 13.58
N ASN A 200 -14.42 -7.85 14.90
CA ASN A 200 -15.07 -8.94 15.64
C ASN A 200 -16.57 -9.02 15.38
N SER A 201 -17.21 -7.91 15.04
CA SER A 201 -18.62 -7.87 14.65
C SER A 201 -18.80 -8.45 13.24
N SER A 202 -17.91 -8.14 12.29
CA SER A 202 -17.93 -8.73 10.95
C SER A 202 -17.60 -10.24 10.91
N LEU A 203 -16.82 -10.75 11.87
CA LEU A 203 -16.51 -12.19 11.98
C LEU A 203 -17.59 -13.01 12.70
N LYS A 204 -18.58 -12.36 13.32
CA LYS A 204 -19.69 -13.02 14.04
C LYS A 204 -21.00 -13.07 13.24
N ILE A 205 -20.98 -12.65 11.97
CA ILE A 205 -22.15 -12.64 11.07
C ILE A 205 -21.97 -13.68 9.98
#